data_AF-A0A061NR86-F1
#
_entry.id   AF-A0A061NR86-F1
#
_cell.length_a   1.000
_cell.length_b   1.000
_cell.length_c   1.000
_cell.angle_alpha   90.00
_cell.angle_beta   90.00
_cell.angle_gamma   90.00
#
_symmetry.space_group_name_H-M   'P 1'
#
loop_
_entity.id
_entity.type
_entity.pdbx_description
1 polymer ?
#
loop_
_entity_poly.entity_id
_entity_poly.type
_entity_poly.pdbx_seq_one_letter_code
_entity_poly.pdbx_strand_id
1 'polypeptide(L)' 'MKPADIGYKALAVNISDVAAMGGKPKYYLVSIAVPRGWSDDEVLEIYDGMQSLAQQQGFISLAVTV' A
#
# COMPACT_ATOMS: atom_id res chain seq x y z
N MET A 1 3.10 16.19 -0.79
CA MET A 1 2.77 14.80 -0.40
C MET A 1 3.87 13.95 -0.99
N LYS A 2 4.59 13.20 -0.16
CA LYS A 2 5.65 12.29 -0.63
C LYS A 2 5.01 11.04 -1.23
N PRO A 3 5.68 10.31 -2.15
CA PRO A 3 5.18 9.04 -2.64
C PRO A 3 4.81 8.04 -1.52
N ALA A 4 5.58 8.01 -0.44
CA ALA A 4 5.25 7.21 0.75
C ALA A 4 3.90 7.57 1.40
N ASP A 5 3.52 8.85 1.43
CA ASP A 5 2.22 9.28 1.96
C ASP A 5 1.07 8.75 1.08
N ILE A 6 1.29 8.64 -0.23
CA ILE A 6 0.33 8.08 -1.19
C ILE A 6 0.13 6.59 -0.91
N GLY A 7 1.22 5.84 -0.76
CA GLY A 7 1.17 4.40 -0.44
C GLY A 7 0.46 4.12 0.88
N TYR A 8 0.84 4.85 1.94
CA TYR A 8 0.21 4.73 3.25
C TYR A 8 -1.31 4.96 3.16
N LYS A 9 -1.72 6.06 2.51
CA LYS A 9 -3.13 6.42 2.38
C LYS A 9 -3.91 5.40 1.55
N ALA A 10 -3.34 4.93 0.44
CA ALA A 10 -3.99 3.95 -0.44
C ALA A 10 -4.32 2.65 0.29
N LEU A 11 -3.39 2.16 1.12
CA LEU A 11 -3.63 0.96 1.92
C LEU A 11 -4.58 1.23 3.10
N ALA A 12 -4.44 2.38 3.78
CA ALA A 12 -5.26 2.74 4.95
C ALA A 12 -6.76 2.80 4.63
N VAL A 13 -7.15 3.35 3.47
CA VAL A 13 -8.56 3.43 3.07
C VAL A 13 -9.15 2.02 2.90
N ASN A 14 -8.44 1.12 2.22
CA ASN A 14 -8.91 -0.27 2.03
C ASN A 14 -8.99 -1.05 3.35
N ILE A 15 -8.02 -0.86 4.25
CA ILE A 15 -8.05 -1.47 5.60
C ILE A 15 -9.28 -0.97 6.38
N SER A 16 -9.53 0.34 6.34
CA SER A 16 -10.64 0.97 7.05
C SER A 16 -11.99 0.40 6.63
N ASP A 17 -12.18 0.18 5.33
CA ASP A 17 -13.43 -0.40 4.80
C ASP A 17 -13.65 -1.83 5.31
N VAL A 18 -12.61 -2.67 5.27
CA VAL A 18 -12.69 -4.05 5.79
C VAL A 18 -12.93 -4.06 7.29
N ALA A 19 -12.25 -3.19 8.04
CA ALA A 19 -12.39 -3.06 9.48
C ALA A 19 -13.79 -2.56 9.88
N ALA A 20 -14.37 -1.62 9.12
CA ALA A 20 -15.72 -1.11 9.33
C ALA A 20 -16.80 -2.21 9.16
N MET A 21 -16.52 -3.20 8.31
CA MET A 21 -17.38 -4.39 8.13
C MET A 21 -17.15 -5.47 9.20
N GLY A 22 -16.31 -5.21 10.22
CA GLY A 22 -15.95 -6.18 11.26
C GLY A 22 -14.92 -7.23 10.82
N GLY A 23 -14.32 -7.04 9.65
CA GLY A 23 -13.29 -7.91 9.10
C GLY A 23 -11.92 -7.64 9.71
N LYS A 24 -11.05 -8.66 9.69
CA LYS A 24 -9.62 -8.52 9.97
C LYS A 24 -8.86 -8.78 8.67
N PRO A 25 -8.32 -7.74 8.00
CA PRO A 25 -7.50 -7.96 6.81
C PRO A 25 -6.30 -8.84 7.16
N LYS A 26 -5.82 -9.63 6.20
CA LYS A 26 -4.63 -10.48 6.39
C LYS A 26 -3.59 -10.29 5.30
N TYR A 27 -4.08 -10.03 4.09
CA TYR A 27 -3.28 -9.88 2.90
C TYR A 27 -3.79 -8.71 2.08
N TYR A 28 -2.91 -8.12 1.29
CA TYR A 28 -3.26 -7.13 0.27
C TYR A 28 -2.46 -7.40 -1.00
N LEU A 29 -3.05 -7.02 -2.12
CA LEU A 29 -2.43 -7.04 -3.45
C LEU A 29 -2.32 -5.60 -3.93
N VAL A 30 -1.25 -5.30 -4.67
CA VAL A 30 -1.02 -3.98 -5.24
C VAL A 30 -0.94 -4.11 -6.75
N SER A 31 -1.61 -3.21 -7.46
CA SER A 31 -1.43 -3.01 -8.89
C SER A 31 -1.29 -1.50 -9.09
N ILE A 32 -0.22 -1.07 -9.74
CA ILE A 32 0.11 0.34 -9.91
C ILE A 32 0.50 0.62 -11.35
N ALA A 33 -0.10 1.66 -11.95
CA ALA A 33 0.31 2.17 -13.24
C ALA A 33 1.25 3.35 -13.02
N VAL A 34 2.46 3.28 -13.57
CA VAL A 34 3.51 4.28 -13.36
C VAL A 34 3.70 5.13 -14.63
N PRO A 35 3.65 6.48 -14.54
CA PRO A 35 3.96 7.34 -15.69
C PRO A 35 5.43 7.24 -16.09
N ARG A 36 5.75 7.44 -17.39
CA ARG A 36 7.12 7.34 -17.94
C ARG A 36 8.18 8.28 -17.34
N GLY A 37 7.78 9.25 -16.52
CA GLY A 37 8.67 10.22 -15.89
C GLY A 37 9.02 9.94 -14.43
N TRP A 38 8.50 8.86 -13.85
CA TRP A 38 8.78 8.48 -12.46
C TRP A 38 10.01 7.58 -12.41
N SER A 39 10.83 7.80 -11.39
CA SER A 39 11.96 6.92 -11.06
C SER A 39 11.52 5.69 -10.29
N ASP A 40 12.34 4.63 -10.36
CA ASP A 40 12.10 3.41 -9.57
C ASP A 40 12.09 3.71 -8.07
N ASP A 41 12.94 4.64 -7.59
CA ASP A 41 12.99 5.05 -6.18
C ASP A 41 11.68 5.70 -5.73
N GLU A 42 11.08 6.56 -6.55
CA GLU A 42 9.77 7.16 -6.24
C GLU A 42 8.66 6.11 -6.17
N VAL A 43 8.73 5.08 -7.01
CA VAL A 43 7.80 3.94 -6.97
C VAL A 43 8.02 3.11 -5.72
N LEU A 44 9.26 2.82 -5.36
CA LEU A 44 9.62 2.10 -4.14
C LEU A 44 9.16 2.83 -2.89
N GLU A 45 9.25 4.16 -2.85
CA GLU A 45 8.73 4.96 -1.73
C GLU A 45 7.21 4.75 -1.53
N ILE A 46 6.42 4.55 -2.59
CA ILE A 46 5.00 4.20 -2.47
C ILE A 46 4.86 2.85 -1.75
N TYR A 47 5.65 1.85 -2.16
CA TYR A 47 5.62 0.54 -1.52
C TYR A 47 6.06 0.62 -0.05
N ASP A 48 7.07 1.44 0.28
CA ASP A 48 7.51 1.66 1.67
C ASP A 48 6.39 2.26 2.52
N GLY A 49 5.65 3.22 1.97
CA GLY A 49 4.44 3.76 2.58
C GLY A 49 3.42 2.68 2.94
N MET A 50 3.12 1.78 2.01
CA MET A 50 2.22 0.65 2.26
C MET A 50 2.78 -0.33 3.29
N GLN A 51 4.06 -0.69 3.17
CA GLN A 51 4.72 -1.66 4.05
C GLN A 51 4.80 -1.17 5.50
N SER A 52 5.06 0.12 5.69
CA SER A 52 5.08 0.74 7.03
C SER A 52 3.74 0.57 7.76
N LEU A 53 2.62 0.77 7.07
CA LEU A 53 1.29 0.56 7.63
C LEU A 53 0.98 -0.93 7.82
N ALA A 54 1.35 -1.77 6.85
CA ALA A 54 1.15 -3.21 6.94
C ALA A 54 1.84 -3.81 8.18
N GLN A 55 3.08 -3.40 8.48
CA GLN A 55 3.81 -3.83 9.67
C GLN A 55 3.13 -3.37 10.97
N GLN A 56 2.62 -2.13 11.04
CA GLN A 56 1.93 -1.62 12.22
C GLN A 56 0.65 -2.40 12.55
N GLN A 57 -0.02 -2.95 11.54
CA GLN A 57 -1.30 -3.63 11.68
C GLN A 57 -1.19 -5.17 11.62
N GLY A 58 0.01 -5.71 11.36
CA GLY A 58 0.26 -7.16 11.28
C GLY A 58 -0.21 -7.82 10.00
N PHE A 59 -0.23 -7.10 8.86
CA PHE A 59 -0.60 -7.65 7.55
C PHE A 59 0.60 -8.23 6.81
N ILE A 60 0.35 -9.26 6.00
CA ILE A 60 1.36 -9.87 5.12
C ILE A 60 1.17 -9.31 3.70
N SER A 61 2.23 -8.74 3.13
CA SER A 61 2.25 -8.30 1.74
C SER A 61 2.31 -9.50 0.79
N LEU A 62 1.40 -9.58 -0.18
CA LEU A 62 1.52 -10.47 -1.32
C LEU A 62 1.84 -9.60 -2.55
N ALA A 63 3.11 -9.58 -2.95
CA ALA A 63 3.53 -8.78 -4.09
C ALA A 63 3.05 -9.41 -5.41
N VAL A 64 2.34 -8.63 -6.23
CA VAL A 64 2.17 -8.89 -7.66
C VAL A 64 2.54 -7.59 -8.39
N THR A 65 3.38 -7.69 -9.40
CA THR A 65 3.83 -6.57 -10.23
C THR A 65 3.25 -6.77 -11.63
N VAL A 66 2.57 -5.75 -12.17
CA VAL A 66 2.20 -5.66 -13.60
C VAL A 66 2.64 -4.30 -14.10
#